data_AF-A0A7Y6A006-F1
#
_entry.id   AF-A0A7Y6A006-F1
#
_cell.length_a   1.000
_cell.length_b   1.000
_cell.length_c   1.000
_cell.angle_alpha   90.00
_cell.angle_beta   90.00
_cell.angle_gamma   90.00
#
_symmetry.space_group_name_H-M   'P 1'
#
loop_
_entity.id
_entity.type
_entity.pdbx_description
1 polymer ?
#
loop_
_entity_poly.entity_id
_entity_poly.type
_entity_poly.pdbx_seq_one_letter_code
_entity_poly.pdbx_strand_id
1 'polypeptide(L)'
;MTPPVEQRVSDLRLDRRALRAERARVAWWRRLVRARLDLAVAQAARPQTLGEDVAFQLPLEVGLDVPRPAALAAVLAGADPATDVGRLHELRALDEQLSAYAAGVEAALTRATDRLIVRLAVDPSVVVAGLREPLGRG
;
A
#
# COMPACT_ATOMS: atom_id res chain seq x y z
N MET A 1 -5.00 33.80 -21.62
CA MET A 1 -6.11 33.58 -20.68
C MET A 1 -6.71 32.24 -20.98
N THR A 2 -6.38 31.22 -20.18
CA THR A 2 -6.91 29.86 -20.36
C THR A 2 -8.43 29.88 -20.13
N PRO A 3 -9.26 29.29 -21.02
CA PRO A 3 -10.69 29.28 -20.83
C PRO A 3 -11.06 28.59 -19.51
N PRO A 4 -12.12 29.04 -18.82
CA PRO A 4 -12.50 28.55 -17.49
C PRO A 4 -12.83 27.05 -17.44
N VAL A 5 -13.06 26.42 -18.61
CA VAL A 5 -13.31 24.98 -18.74
C VAL A 5 -12.01 24.17 -18.66
N GLU A 6 -10.93 24.62 -19.31
CA GLU A 6 -9.60 24.00 -19.26
C GLU A 6 -9.01 24.05 -17.85
N GLN A 7 -9.17 25.19 -17.16
CA GLN A 7 -8.76 25.35 -15.76
C GLN A 7 -9.43 24.28 -14.87
N ARG A 8 -10.75 24.08 -15.00
CA ARG A 8 -11.51 23.09 -14.23
C ARG A 8 -11.09 21.64 -14.51
N VAL A 9 -10.71 21.31 -15.75
CA VAL A 9 -10.19 19.97 -16.09
C VAL A 9 -8.80 19.75 -15.51
N SER A 10 -7.95 20.77 -15.55
CA SER A 10 -6.63 20.74 -14.91
C SER A 10 -6.75 20.49 -13.40
N ASP A 11 -7.65 21.21 -12.73
CA ASP A 11 -7.91 21.04 -11.29
C ASP A 11 -8.35 19.61 -10.96
N LEU A 12 -9.30 19.05 -11.72
CA LEU A 12 -9.74 17.65 -11.54
C LEU A 12 -8.61 16.64 -11.75
N ARG A 13 -7.68 16.90 -12.67
CA ARG A 13 -6.50 16.03 -12.89
C ARG A 13 -5.51 16.13 -11.72
N LEU A 14 -5.30 17.33 -11.18
CA LEU A 14 -4.45 17.56 -10.01
C LEU A 14 -5.03 16.88 -8.78
N ASP A 15 -6.33 17.03 -8.52
CA ASP A 15 -7.04 16.36 -7.43
C ASP A 15 -6.91 14.84 -7.53
N ARG A 16 -7.14 14.28 -8.72
CA ARG A 16 -6.98 12.84 -8.97
C ARG A 16 -5.54 12.38 -8.71
N ARG A 17 -4.53 13.17 -9.11
CA ARG A 17 -3.11 12.86 -8.88
C ARG A 17 -2.79 12.86 -7.38
N ALA A 18 -3.28 13.85 -6.64
CA ALA A 18 -3.10 13.93 -5.19
C ALA A 18 -3.72 12.72 -4.49
N LEU A 19 -4.94 12.33 -4.86
CA LEU A 19 -5.61 11.14 -4.32
C LEU A 19 -4.86 9.83 -4.62
N ARG A 20 -4.29 9.68 -5.83
CA ARG A 20 -3.45 8.51 -6.15
C ARG A 20 -2.16 8.47 -5.31
N ALA A 21 -1.54 9.61 -5.05
CA ALA A 21 -0.36 9.69 -4.19
C ALA A 21 -0.73 9.32 -2.74
N GLU A 22 -1.87 9.81 -2.25
CA GLU A 22 -2.35 9.47 -0.92
C GLU A 22 -2.65 7.98 -0.76
N ARG A 23 -3.34 7.39 -1.74
CA ARG A 23 -3.61 5.95 -1.82
C ARG A 23 -2.34 5.11 -1.71
N ALA A 24 -1.27 5.53 -2.37
CA ALA A 24 0.03 4.85 -2.29
C ALA A 24 0.66 4.98 -0.89
N ARG A 25 0.59 6.16 -0.27
CA ARG A 25 1.05 6.37 1.11
C ARG A 25 0.29 5.50 2.11
N VAL A 26 -1.05 5.46 2.01
CA VAL A 26 -1.89 4.62 2.88
C VAL A 26 -1.56 3.15 2.70
N ALA A 27 -1.39 2.68 1.46
CA ALA A 27 -0.99 1.31 1.19
C ALA A 27 0.36 0.96 1.83
N TRP A 28 1.33 1.87 1.79
CA TRP A 28 2.62 1.70 2.44
C TRP A 28 2.48 1.60 3.97
N TRP A 29 1.73 2.51 4.60
CA TRP A 29 1.48 2.48 6.04
C TRP A 29 0.76 1.22 6.50
N ARG A 30 -0.24 0.75 5.74
CA ARG A 30 -0.94 -0.51 6.04
C ARG A 30 0.00 -1.72 6.01
N ARG A 31 0.92 -1.79 5.03
CA ARG A 31 1.92 -2.85 4.97
C ARG A 31 2.82 -2.84 6.20
N LEU A 32 3.25 -1.66 6.64
CA LEU A 32 4.10 -1.52 7.84
C LEU A 32 3.37 -1.95 9.12
N VAL A 33 2.12 -1.51 9.31
CA VAL A 33 1.31 -1.90 10.48
C VAL A 33 1.05 -3.40 10.50
N ARG A 34 0.72 -4.00 9.35
CA ARG A 34 0.51 -5.45 9.23
C ARG A 34 1.77 -6.24 9.50
N ALA A 35 2.91 -5.84 8.94
CA ALA A 35 4.19 -6.49 9.24
C ALA A 35 4.49 -6.48 10.75
N ARG A 36 4.16 -5.38 11.44
CA ARG A 36 4.36 -5.28 12.90
C ARG A 36 3.35 -6.11 13.70
N LEU A 37 2.10 -6.21 13.23
CA LEU A 37 1.10 -7.15 13.77
C LEU A 37 1.56 -8.60 13.61
N ASP A 38 2.03 -8.96 12.43
CA ASP A 38 2.49 -10.32 12.11
C ASP A 38 3.68 -10.70 13.01
N LEU A 39 4.62 -9.78 13.23
CA LEU A 39 5.71 -9.98 14.19
C LEU A 39 5.20 -10.13 15.63
N ALA A 40 4.30 -9.26 16.08
CA ALA A 40 3.74 -9.36 17.43
C ALA A 40 3.00 -10.70 17.66
N VAL A 41 2.26 -11.16 16.65
CA VAL A 41 1.58 -12.47 16.66
C VAL A 41 2.59 -13.60 16.68
N ALA A 42 3.63 -13.55 15.84
CA ALA A 42 4.69 -14.57 15.82
C ALA A 42 5.47 -14.65 17.14
N GLN A 43 5.53 -13.57 17.93
CA GLN A 43 6.11 -13.61 19.27
C GLN A 43 5.19 -14.28 20.29
N ALA A 44 3.89 -14.02 20.23
CA ALA A 44 2.89 -14.66 21.10
C ALA A 44 2.68 -16.14 20.75
N ALA A 45 2.77 -16.48 19.46
CA ALA A 45 2.63 -17.81 18.91
C ALA A 45 3.80 -18.09 17.96
N ARG A 46 4.87 -18.67 18.50
CA ARG A 46 6.10 -18.93 17.72
C ARG A 46 5.78 -19.81 16.50
N PRO A 47 6.27 -19.43 15.31
CA PRO A 47 6.17 -20.29 14.13
C PRO A 47 6.82 -21.65 14.39
N GLN A 48 6.28 -22.71 13.77
CA GLN A 48 6.91 -24.02 13.78
C GLN A 48 8.28 -23.96 13.10
N THR A 49 9.18 -24.83 13.53
CA THR A 49 10.49 -25.00 12.88
C THR A 49 10.30 -25.49 11.44
N LEU A 50 10.96 -24.84 10.50
CA LEU A 50 10.98 -25.28 9.10
C LEU A 50 11.63 -26.66 8.97
N GLY A 51 10.98 -27.56 8.23
CA GLY A 51 11.54 -28.85 7.85
C GLY A 51 11.46 -29.96 8.92
N GLU A 52 11.09 -29.67 10.17
CA GLU A 52 10.97 -30.69 11.23
C GLU A 52 9.95 -31.78 10.87
N ASP A 53 8.75 -31.39 10.45
CA ASP A 53 7.65 -32.32 10.17
C ASP A 53 7.87 -33.17 8.91
N VAL A 54 8.78 -32.74 8.02
CA VAL A 54 8.99 -33.33 6.69
C VAL A 54 10.45 -33.74 6.45
N ALA A 55 11.26 -33.82 7.51
CA ALA A 55 12.71 -34.01 7.42
C ALA A 55 13.12 -35.25 6.61
N PHE A 56 12.33 -36.32 6.68
CA PHE A 56 12.58 -37.59 5.98
C PHE A 56 11.89 -37.68 4.61
N GLN A 57 11.06 -36.71 4.27
CA GLN A 57 10.30 -36.65 3.00
C GLN A 57 10.91 -35.63 2.03
N LEU A 58 11.68 -34.67 2.53
CA LEU A 58 12.38 -33.70 1.70
C LEU A 58 13.51 -34.38 0.91
N PRO A 59 13.65 -34.07 -0.38
CA PRO A 59 14.86 -34.38 -1.11
C PRO A 59 16.08 -33.80 -0.38
N LEU A 60 17.19 -34.54 -0.37
CA LEU A 60 18.37 -34.20 0.42
C LEU A 60 18.87 -32.79 0.10
N GLU A 61 18.94 -32.43 -1.18
CA GLU A 61 19.35 -31.12 -1.66
C GLU A 61 18.49 -29.98 -1.10
N VAL A 62 17.19 -30.19 -0.94
CA VAL A 62 16.27 -29.19 -0.37
C VAL A 62 16.43 -29.13 1.15
N GLY A 63 16.60 -30.28 1.80
CA GLY A 63 16.81 -30.37 3.25
C GLY A 63 18.07 -29.64 3.73
N LEU A 64 19.12 -29.62 2.91
CA LEU A 64 20.38 -28.92 3.20
C LEU A 64 20.24 -27.39 3.20
N ASP A 65 19.30 -26.85 2.41
CA ASP A 65 19.09 -25.42 2.26
C ASP A 65 18.05 -24.85 3.25
N VAL A 66 17.50 -25.68 4.14
CA VAL A 66 16.52 -25.22 5.15
C VAL A 66 17.18 -24.20 6.09
N PRO A 67 16.65 -22.96 6.18
CA PRO A 67 17.21 -21.94 7.06
C PRO A 67 17.15 -22.38 8.53
N ARG A 68 18.28 -22.25 9.24
CA ARG A 68 18.34 -22.62 10.66
C ARG A 68 17.44 -21.70 11.49
N PRO A 69 16.64 -22.23 12.43
CA PRO A 69 15.77 -21.41 13.28
C PRO A 69 16.51 -20.30 14.04
N ALA A 70 17.72 -20.58 14.54
CA ALA A 70 18.55 -19.59 15.21
C ALA A 70 18.98 -18.43 14.31
N ALA A 71 19.27 -18.71 13.03
CA ALA A 71 19.63 -17.67 12.06
C ALA A 71 18.43 -16.77 11.73
N LEU A 72 17.24 -17.37 11.58
CA LEU A 72 15.99 -16.63 11.39
C LEU A 72 15.68 -15.77 12.62
N ALA A 73 15.77 -16.33 13.83
CA ALA A 73 15.51 -15.63 15.07
C ALA A 73 16.48 -14.45 15.28
N ALA A 74 17.77 -14.61 14.95
CA ALA A 74 18.77 -13.56 15.08
C ALA A 74 18.47 -12.34 14.21
N VAL A 75 17.98 -12.54 12.98
CA VAL A 75 17.61 -11.44 12.08
C VAL A 75 16.31 -10.75 12.54
N LEU A 76 15.39 -11.49 13.12
CA LEU A 76 14.06 -10.99 13.52
C LEU A 76 14.00 -10.39 14.94
N ALA A 77 15.05 -10.58 15.75
CA ALA A 77 15.11 -10.13 17.15
C ALA A 77 15.19 -8.59 17.34
N GLY A 78 15.24 -7.80 16.27
CA GLY A 78 15.46 -6.34 16.33
C GLY A 78 14.31 -5.50 16.90
N ALA A 79 13.13 -6.08 17.14
CA ALA A 79 12.01 -5.42 17.79
C ALA A 79 11.81 -6.02 19.18
N ASP A 80 11.69 -5.17 20.22
CA ASP A 80 11.44 -5.61 21.60
C ASP A 80 10.12 -6.40 21.68
N PRO A 81 10.17 -7.74 21.82
CA PRO A 81 9.00 -8.60 21.70
C PRO A 81 7.94 -8.30 22.76
N ALA A 82 8.36 -7.90 23.96
CA ALA A 82 7.47 -7.62 25.07
C ALA A 82 6.67 -6.33 24.85
N THR A 83 7.30 -5.33 24.23
CA THR A 83 6.66 -4.05 23.91
C THR A 83 5.62 -4.19 22.80
N ASP A 84 5.87 -5.02 21.78
CA ASP A 84 4.93 -5.19 20.66
C ASP A 84 3.70 -6.03 21.02
N VAL A 85 3.82 -7.08 21.85
CA VAL A 85 2.66 -7.86 22.33
C VAL A 85 1.74 -6.99 23.18
N GLY A 86 2.29 -6.13 24.05
CA GLY A 86 1.51 -5.19 24.86
C GLY A 86 0.72 -4.16 24.03
N ARG A 87 1.15 -3.89 22.80
CA ARG A 87 0.53 -2.94 21.86
C ARG A 87 -0.34 -3.59 20.80
N LEU A 88 -0.57 -4.91 20.86
CA LEU A 88 -1.33 -5.64 19.84
C LEU A 88 -2.73 -5.06 19.62
N HIS A 89 -3.40 -4.62 20.70
CA HIS A 89 -4.71 -3.96 20.62
C HIS A 89 -4.62 -2.62 19.87
N GLU A 90 -3.64 -1.78 20.19
CA GLU A 90 -3.41 -0.49 19.52
C GLU A 90 -3.09 -0.67 18.03
N LEU A 91 -2.27 -1.67 17.72
CA LEU A 91 -1.92 -2.06 16.35
C LEU A 91 -3.13 -2.49 15.53
N ARG A 92 -4.04 -3.28 16.12
CA ARG A 92 -5.30 -3.70 15.47
C ARG A 92 -6.21 -2.51 15.23
N ALA A 93 -6.40 -1.64 16.23
CA ALA A 93 -7.17 -0.42 16.08
C ALA A 93 -6.60 0.48 14.97
N LEU A 94 -5.27 0.56 14.85
CA LEU A 94 -4.62 1.32 13.78
C LEU A 94 -4.80 0.68 12.39
N ASP A 95 -4.74 -0.65 12.24
CA ASP A 95 -5.06 -1.30 10.94
C ASP A 95 -6.53 -1.04 10.55
N GLU A 96 -7.46 -1.09 11.50
CA GLU A 96 -8.87 -0.76 11.27
C GLU A 96 -9.05 0.68 10.82
N GLN A 97 -8.44 1.64 11.51
CA GLN A 97 -8.46 3.06 11.14
C GLN A 97 -7.86 3.30 9.75
N LEU A 98 -6.70 2.71 9.46
CA LEU A 98 -6.07 2.80 8.14
C LEU A 98 -6.90 2.13 7.05
N SER A 99 -7.62 1.05 7.37
CA SER A 99 -8.53 0.37 6.45
C SER A 99 -9.72 1.26 6.10
N ALA A 100 -10.34 1.89 7.10
CA ALA A 100 -11.43 2.84 6.91
C ALA A 100 -10.98 4.06 6.10
N TYR A 101 -9.81 4.62 6.42
CA TYR A 101 -9.24 5.75 5.68
C TYR A 101 -8.90 5.36 4.23
N ALA A 102 -8.31 4.19 4.00
CA ALA A 102 -8.04 3.67 2.66
C ALA A 102 -9.33 3.56 1.83
N ALA A 103 -10.41 3.04 2.41
CA ALA A 103 -11.71 2.95 1.75
C ALA A 103 -12.24 4.35 1.38
N GLY A 104 -12.09 5.33 2.28
CA GLY A 104 -12.43 6.73 2.03
C GLY A 104 -11.64 7.35 0.86
N VAL A 105 -10.32 7.13 0.81
CA VAL A 105 -9.44 7.61 -0.25
C VAL A 105 -9.79 6.97 -1.60
N GLU A 106 -10.03 5.66 -1.63
CA GLU A 106 -10.44 4.96 -2.86
C GLU A 106 -11.81 5.44 -3.37
N ALA A 107 -12.77 5.66 -2.46
CA ALA A 107 -14.07 6.21 -2.81
C ALA A 107 -13.94 7.65 -3.36
N ALA A 108 -13.07 8.47 -2.77
CA ALA A 108 -12.79 9.82 -3.26
C ALA A 108 -12.12 9.79 -4.64
N LEU A 109 -11.16 8.90 -4.85
CA LEU A 109 -10.48 8.72 -6.13
C LEU A 109 -11.44 8.26 -7.24
N THR A 110 -12.35 7.35 -6.91
CA THR A 110 -13.42 6.90 -7.81
C THR A 110 -14.28 8.08 -8.24
N ARG A 111 -14.82 8.85 -7.27
CA ARG A 111 -15.63 10.04 -7.55
C ARG A 111 -14.88 11.09 -8.37
N ALA A 112 -13.60 11.34 -8.09
CA ALA A 112 -12.78 12.28 -8.86
C ALA A 112 -12.58 11.80 -10.30
N THR A 113 -12.41 10.49 -10.48
CA THR A 113 -12.29 9.86 -11.80
C THR A 113 -13.59 9.96 -12.58
N ASP A 114 -14.73 9.68 -11.96
CA ASP A 114 -16.06 9.80 -12.59
C ASP A 114 -16.34 11.23 -13.03
N ARG A 115 -16.07 12.22 -12.16
CA ARG A 115 -16.22 13.65 -12.50
C ARG A 115 -15.36 14.04 -13.69
N LEU A 116 -14.12 13.54 -13.75
CA LEU A 116 -13.23 13.80 -14.88
C LEU A 116 -13.75 13.14 -16.16
N ILE A 117 -14.22 11.89 -16.11
CA ILE A 117 -14.81 11.19 -17.26
C ILE A 117 -16.03 11.96 -17.78
N VAL A 118 -16.98 12.29 -16.91
CA VAL A 118 -18.18 13.05 -17.28
C VAL A 118 -17.80 14.39 -17.91
N ARG A 119 -16.84 15.10 -17.33
CA ARG A 119 -16.38 16.38 -17.88
C ARG A 119 -15.75 16.23 -19.27
N LEU A 120 -14.92 15.20 -19.48
CA LEU A 120 -14.29 14.93 -20.76
C LEU A 120 -15.30 14.45 -21.82
N ALA A 121 -16.34 13.73 -21.42
CA ALA A 121 -17.41 13.30 -22.33
C ALA A 121 -18.29 14.48 -22.80
N VAL A 122 -18.54 15.46 -21.92
CA VAL A 122 -19.31 16.68 -22.25
C VAL A 122 -18.53 17.61 -23.18
N ASP A 123 -17.20 17.68 -23.02
CA ASP A 123 -16.36 18.53 -23.86
C ASP A 123 -15.04 17.83 -24.26
N PRO A 124 -15.08 17.02 -25.33
CA PRO A 124 -13.89 16.31 -25.81
C PRO A 124 -12.83 17.25 -26.39
N SER A 125 -13.22 18.47 -26.76
CA SER A 125 -12.32 19.44 -27.41
C SER A 125 -11.20 19.92 -26.47
N VAL A 126 -11.44 19.88 -25.16
CA VAL A 126 -10.44 20.17 -24.11
C VAL A 126 -9.28 19.16 -24.11
N VAL A 127 -9.52 17.93 -24.55
CA VAL A 127 -8.44 16.93 -24.73
C VAL A 127 -7.53 17.33 -25.89
N VAL A 128 -8.12 17.80 -26.98
CA VAL A 128 -7.41 18.22 -28.19
C VAL A 128 -6.66 19.54 -27.97
N ALA A 129 -7.22 20.46 -27.20
CA ALA A 129 -6.56 21.71 -26.80
C ALA A 129 -5.31 21.45 -25.95
N GLY A 130 -5.39 20.55 -24.97
CA GLY A 130 -4.23 20.14 -24.16
C GLY A 130 -3.15 19.34 -24.91
N LEU A 131 -3.49 18.72 -26.05
CA LEU A 131 -2.52 18.06 -26.94
C LEU A 131 -1.83 19.04 -27.91
N ARG A 132 -2.42 20.23 -28.12
CA ARG A 132 -1.86 21.31 -28.97
C ARG A 132 -0.93 22.25 -28.20
N GLU A 133 -0.78 22.08 -26.89
CA GLU A 133 0.26 22.78 -26.13
C GLU A 133 1.63 22.31 -26.68
N PRO A 134 2.52 23.20 -27.14
CA PRO A 134 3.62 22.81 -27.99
C PRO A 134 4.64 22.01 -27.20
N LEU A 135 5.17 20.95 -27.82
CA LEU A 135 6.48 20.35 -27.51
C LEU A 135 7.61 21.35 -27.82
N GLY A 136 7.55 22.56 -27.29
CA GLY A 136 8.38 23.67 -27.70
C GLY A 136 8.60 24.69 -26.60
N ARG A 137 9.60 24.43 -25.75
CA ARG A 137 10.72 25.35 -25.45
C ARG A 137 11.79 24.54 -24.70
N GLY A 138 12.99 24.54 -25.28
CA GLY A 138 14.19 23.94 -24.69
C GLY A 138 14.81 24.78 -23.59
#